data_AF-A0AAW8YNH2-F1
#
_entry.id   AF-A0AAW8YNH2-F1
#
_cell.length_a   1.000
_cell.length_b   1.000
_cell.length_c   1.000
_cell.angle_alpha   90.00
_cell.angle_beta   90.00
_cell.angle_gamma   90.00
#
_symmetry.space_group_name_H-M   'P 1'
#
loop_
_entity.id
_entity.type
_entity.pdbx_description
1 polymer ?
#
loop_
_entity_poly.entity_id
_entity_poly.type
_entity_poly.pdbx_seq_one_letter_code
_entity_poly.pdbx_strand_id
1 'polypeptide(L)'
;MYIIILEKEVFLVKLRTLLYVVISTFLFSSMEIALKVAGGTFNPIQLNFIRFLFGGLLLLPFTMKTLKKQGRRLKGRDIAAFSMTGFSCVLVSMTLYQLAIQLSLPATIAILLSANPAFGMLIGLVLLKEKMSRTNTLAVILTLAGLLVIINPFNLTNPLGITLGLLSSITFAIYGILTRLSSNKLGFGGMTMTCFSFIAGAIELAIFMAITHIPVVSRAFSGLEGFSDIPFFQGITLSNILLLAYISFLVTGVGFGLYFVVMGEAGVPIASLIFFIKPALAPILSLLILGDPIHLNTIVGIIIILIGSVVTLVGEKIAMRMSK
;
A
#
# COMPACT_ATOMS: atom_id res chain seq x y z
N MET A 1 -26.30 29.67 -21.41
CA MET A 1 -26.79 28.41 -20.81
C MET A 1 -25.77 27.27 -20.93
N TYR A 2 -25.24 26.98 -22.14
CA TYR A 2 -24.28 25.89 -22.36
C TYR A 2 -22.94 26.04 -21.60
N ILE A 3 -22.39 27.26 -21.54
CA ILE A 3 -21.14 27.56 -20.80
C ILE A 3 -21.31 27.33 -19.28
N ILE A 4 -22.45 27.71 -18.71
CA ILE A 4 -22.76 27.51 -17.28
C ILE A 4 -22.90 26.01 -16.94
N ILE A 5 -23.46 25.22 -17.85
CA ILE A 5 -23.57 23.76 -17.68
C ILE A 5 -22.18 23.12 -17.72
N LEU A 6 -21.34 23.52 -18.68
CA LEU A 6 -19.95 23.05 -18.78
C LEU A 6 -19.11 23.42 -17.54
N GLU A 7 -19.20 24.66 -17.06
CA GLU A 7 -18.48 25.09 -15.84
C GLU A 7 -18.96 24.33 -14.60
N LYS A 8 -20.27 24.08 -14.49
CA LYS A 8 -20.85 23.30 -13.40
C LYS A 8 -20.40 21.84 -13.45
N GLU A 9 -20.34 21.22 -14.63
CA GLU A 9 -19.81 19.87 -14.79
C GLU A 9 -18.33 19.78 -14.44
N VAL A 10 -17.51 20.72 -14.92
CA VAL A 10 -16.08 20.78 -14.59
C VAL A 10 -15.86 20.99 -13.09
N PHE A 11 -16.67 21.84 -12.44
CA PHE A 11 -16.63 22.03 -11.00
C PHE A 11 -17.00 20.77 -10.22
N LEU A 12 -18.09 20.10 -10.61
CA LEU A 12 -18.55 18.87 -9.95
C LEU A 12 -17.54 17.73 -10.09
N VAL A 13 -16.88 17.60 -11.25
CA VAL A 13 -15.80 16.62 -11.45
C VAL A 13 -14.62 16.93 -10.51
N LYS A 14 -14.18 18.19 -10.42
CA LYS A 14 -13.10 18.59 -9.50
C LYS A 14 -13.44 18.33 -8.04
N LEU A 15 -14.67 18.65 -7.62
CA LEU A 15 -15.13 18.41 -6.25
C LEU A 15 -15.18 16.91 -5.93
N ARG A 16 -15.69 16.09 -6.87
CA ARG A 16 -15.73 14.63 -6.72
C ARG A 16 -14.33 14.03 -6.60
N THR A 17 -13.40 14.41 -7.46
CA THR A 17 -12.01 13.96 -7.38
C THR A 17 -11.38 14.36 -6.05
N LEU A 18 -11.61 15.60 -5.58
CA LEU A 18 -11.11 16.05 -4.28
C LEU A 18 -11.67 15.20 -3.13
N LEU A 19 -12.96 14.90 -3.14
CA LEU A 19 -13.57 14.00 -2.15
C LEU A 19 -12.92 12.61 -2.17
N TYR A 20 -12.65 12.06 -3.35
CA TYR A 20 -11.96 10.77 -3.47
C TYR A 20 -10.53 10.79 -2.93
N VAL A 21 -9.79 11.89 -3.16
CA VAL A 21 -8.47 12.10 -2.55
C VAL A 21 -8.59 12.10 -1.03
N VAL A 22 -9.47 12.94 -0.46
CA VAL A 22 -9.63 13.05 1.00
C VAL A 22 -10.03 11.72 1.64
N ILE A 23 -11.01 11.01 1.06
CA ILE A 23 -11.47 9.71 1.57
C ILE A 23 -10.34 8.67 1.48
N SER A 24 -9.67 8.57 0.33
CA SER A 24 -8.58 7.60 0.16
C SER A 24 -7.40 7.90 1.09
N THR A 25 -7.04 9.17 1.26
CA THR A 25 -6.02 9.62 2.22
C THR A 25 -6.37 9.21 3.65
N PHE A 26 -7.61 9.45 4.08
CA PHE A 26 -8.04 9.06 5.42
C PHE A 26 -7.96 7.54 5.61
N LEU A 27 -8.52 6.77 4.66
CA LEU A 27 -8.52 5.30 4.72
C LEU A 27 -7.12 4.70 4.74
N PHE A 28 -6.18 5.22 3.94
CA PHE A 28 -4.81 4.73 3.96
C PHE A 28 -3.99 5.21 5.16
N SER A 29 -4.35 6.32 5.78
CA SER A 29 -3.65 6.85 6.96
C SER A 29 -4.13 6.21 8.27
N SER A 30 -5.35 5.69 8.31
CA SER A 30 -5.91 4.94 9.44
C SER A 30 -5.60 3.44 9.39
N MET A 31 -5.03 2.95 8.28
CA MET A 31 -4.77 1.53 8.02
C MET A 31 -3.95 0.89 9.15
N GLU A 32 -2.80 1.47 9.47
CA GLU A 32 -1.87 0.92 10.48
C GLU A 32 -2.51 0.84 11.86
N ILE A 33 -3.31 1.85 12.22
CA ILE A 33 -4.05 1.91 13.48
C ILE A 33 -5.07 0.77 13.54
N ALA A 34 -5.91 0.64 12.51
CA ALA A 34 -6.93 -0.41 12.45
C ALA A 34 -6.30 -1.82 12.52
N LEU A 35 -5.17 -2.02 11.82
CA LEU A 35 -4.44 -3.28 11.83
C LEU A 35 -3.79 -3.58 13.18
N LYS A 36 -3.31 -2.55 13.91
CA LYS A 36 -2.78 -2.71 15.27
C LYS A 36 -3.87 -3.12 16.25
N VAL A 37 -5.03 -2.48 16.19
CA VAL A 37 -6.20 -2.83 17.02
C VAL A 37 -6.65 -4.27 16.74
N ALA A 38 -6.72 -4.67 15.47
CA ALA A 38 -7.09 -6.03 15.09
C ALA A 38 -6.02 -7.08 15.46
N GLY A 39 -4.74 -6.68 15.51
CA GLY A 39 -3.61 -7.57 15.79
C GLY A 39 -3.62 -8.18 17.19
N GLY A 40 -4.37 -7.62 18.15
CA GLY A 40 -4.56 -8.22 19.47
C GLY A 40 -5.54 -9.41 19.49
N THR A 41 -6.30 -9.62 18.41
CA THR A 41 -7.32 -10.69 18.32
C THR A 41 -7.00 -11.70 17.23
N PHE A 42 -6.36 -11.28 16.15
CA PHE A 42 -6.11 -12.10 14.98
C PHE A 42 -4.62 -12.36 14.78
N ASN A 43 -4.32 -13.57 14.28
CA ASN A 43 -3.00 -13.84 13.72
C ASN A 43 -2.70 -12.82 12.60
N PRO A 44 -1.48 -12.26 12.51
CA PRO A 44 -1.15 -11.25 11.50
C PRO A 44 -1.33 -11.78 10.07
N ILE A 45 -0.92 -13.02 9.81
CA ILE A 45 -1.01 -13.64 8.49
C ILE A 45 -2.48 -13.88 8.12
N GLN A 46 -3.29 -14.34 9.07
CA GLN A 46 -4.74 -14.44 8.92
C GLN A 46 -5.38 -13.10 8.55
N LEU A 47 -5.04 -12.03 9.26
CA LEU A 47 -5.60 -10.70 8.99
C LEU A 47 -5.20 -10.19 7.59
N ASN A 48 -3.96 -10.47 7.18
CA ASN A 48 -3.48 -10.16 5.83
C ASN A 48 -4.26 -10.94 4.76
N PHE A 49 -4.50 -12.23 4.99
CA PHE A 49 -5.31 -13.06 4.09
C PHE A 49 -6.74 -12.53 3.94
N ILE A 50 -7.45 -12.31 5.06
CA ILE A 50 -8.84 -11.84 5.07
C ILE A 50 -8.96 -10.51 4.31
N ARG A 51 -8.10 -9.52 4.61
CA ARG A 51 -8.24 -8.19 4.03
C ARG A 51 -8.02 -8.16 2.52
N PHE A 52 -7.05 -8.93 2.01
CA PHE A 52 -6.77 -8.97 0.58
C PHE A 52 -7.74 -9.85 -0.19
N LEU A 53 -8.23 -10.94 0.41
CA LEU A 53 -9.29 -11.74 -0.19
C LEU A 53 -10.54 -10.87 -0.41
N PHE A 54 -11.08 -10.28 0.66
CA PHE A 54 -12.32 -9.53 0.57
C PHE A 54 -12.16 -8.17 -0.12
N GLY A 55 -11.01 -7.51 0.03
CA GLY A 55 -10.67 -6.31 -0.73
C GLY A 55 -10.57 -6.58 -2.24
N GLY A 56 -9.92 -7.67 -2.64
CA GLY A 56 -9.86 -8.12 -4.03
C GLY A 56 -11.24 -8.49 -4.59
N LEU A 57 -12.04 -9.22 -3.82
CA LEU A 57 -13.42 -9.58 -4.20
C LEU A 57 -14.31 -8.34 -4.38
N LEU A 58 -14.12 -7.29 -3.58
CA LEU A 58 -14.85 -6.03 -3.76
C LEU A 58 -14.50 -5.33 -5.09
N LEU A 59 -13.24 -5.38 -5.50
CA LEU A 59 -12.77 -4.79 -6.77
C LEU A 59 -13.13 -5.63 -8.00
N LEU A 60 -13.40 -6.92 -7.81
CA LEU A 60 -13.70 -7.87 -8.88
C LEU A 60 -14.87 -7.44 -9.79
N PRO A 61 -16.06 -7.04 -9.31
CA PRO A 61 -17.17 -6.65 -10.19
C PRO A 61 -16.80 -5.46 -11.10
N PHE A 62 -16.06 -4.48 -10.60
CA PHE A 62 -15.59 -3.33 -11.39
C PHE A 62 -14.58 -3.76 -12.47
N THR A 63 -13.67 -4.66 -12.11
CA THR A 63 -12.69 -5.24 -13.02
C THR A 63 -13.36 -6.07 -14.11
N MET A 64 -14.31 -6.95 -13.74
CA MET A 64 -15.05 -7.78 -14.71
C MET A 64 -15.89 -6.92 -15.68
N LYS A 65 -16.51 -5.85 -15.19
CA LYS A 65 -17.21 -4.88 -16.04
C LYS A 65 -16.27 -4.22 -17.05
N THR A 66 -15.05 -3.89 -16.61
CA THR A 66 -14.02 -3.29 -17.47
C THR A 66 -13.53 -4.27 -18.53
N LEU A 67 -13.22 -5.51 -18.16
CA LEU A 67 -12.81 -6.56 -19.09
C LEU A 67 -13.89 -6.87 -20.13
N LYS A 68 -15.16 -6.94 -19.69
CA LYS A 68 -16.30 -7.18 -20.59
C LYS A 68 -16.45 -6.05 -21.61
N LYS A 69 -16.34 -4.79 -21.18
CA LYS A 69 -16.37 -3.62 -22.09
C LYS A 69 -15.23 -3.64 -23.11
N GLN A 70 -14.06 -4.16 -22.72
CA GLN A 70 -12.89 -4.28 -23.59
C GLN A 70 -12.92 -5.55 -24.46
N GLY A 71 -13.91 -6.42 -24.31
CA GLY A 71 -13.97 -7.72 -25.01
C GLY A 71 -12.80 -8.65 -24.68
N ARG A 72 -12.11 -8.44 -23.55
CA ARG A 72 -10.89 -9.18 -23.20
C ARG A 72 -11.19 -10.43 -22.39
N ARG A 73 -10.54 -11.53 -22.77
CA ARG A 73 -10.49 -12.78 -22.01
C ARG A 73 -9.11 -12.96 -21.39
N LEU A 74 -9.08 -13.50 -20.18
CA LEU A 74 -7.84 -13.80 -19.48
C LEU A 74 -7.13 -14.99 -20.14
N LYS A 75 -5.84 -14.83 -20.40
CA LYS A 75 -4.94 -15.87 -20.92
C LYS A 75 -4.07 -16.40 -19.79
N GLY A 76 -3.47 -17.58 -19.96
CA GLY A 76 -2.56 -18.16 -18.95
C GLY A 76 -1.38 -17.24 -18.57
N ARG A 77 -0.88 -16.45 -19.53
CA ARG A 77 0.17 -15.44 -19.27
C ARG A 77 -0.30 -14.30 -18.37
N ASP A 78 -1.59 -13.96 -18.40
CA ASP A 78 -2.16 -12.94 -17.53
C ASP A 78 -2.21 -13.48 -16.10
N ILE A 79 -2.65 -14.73 -15.94
CA ILE A 79 -2.66 -15.44 -14.65
C ILE A 79 -1.26 -15.48 -14.05
N ALA A 80 -0.23 -15.85 -14.83
CA ALA A 80 1.15 -15.86 -14.34
C ALA A 80 1.63 -14.48 -13.87
N ALA A 81 1.25 -13.40 -14.56
CA ALA A 81 1.58 -12.04 -14.14
C ALA A 81 0.83 -11.64 -12.86
N PHE A 82 -0.45 -12.01 -12.75
CA PHE A 82 -1.26 -11.77 -11.54
C PHE A 82 -0.73 -12.55 -10.34
N SER A 83 -0.31 -13.80 -10.51
CA SER A 83 0.35 -14.60 -9.47
C SER A 83 1.68 -14.00 -9.07
N MET A 84 2.56 -13.67 -10.01
CA MET A 84 3.86 -13.06 -9.67
C MET A 84 3.71 -11.74 -8.89
N THR A 85 2.75 -10.90 -9.30
CA THR A 85 2.46 -9.63 -8.61
C THR A 85 1.73 -9.85 -7.28
N GLY A 86 0.86 -10.86 -7.19
CA GLY A 86 0.18 -11.27 -5.96
C GLY A 86 1.14 -11.82 -4.92
N PHE A 87 2.09 -12.66 -5.34
CA PHE A 87 3.14 -13.22 -4.50
C PHE A 87 4.00 -12.10 -3.91
N SER A 88 4.47 -11.20 -4.78
CA SER A 88 5.27 -10.05 -4.36
C SER A 88 4.49 -9.14 -3.42
N CYS A 89 3.21 -8.86 -3.70
CA CYS A 89 2.40 -7.93 -2.92
C CYS A 89 1.89 -8.54 -1.61
N VAL A 90 1.01 -9.54 -1.70
CA VAL A 90 0.23 -10.05 -0.57
C VAL A 90 1.08 -10.98 0.29
N LEU A 91 1.69 -11.98 -0.34
CA LEU A 91 2.41 -13.04 0.37
C LEU A 91 3.71 -12.52 0.99
N VAL A 92 4.50 -11.74 0.24
CA VAL A 92 5.77 -11.20 0.72
C VAL A 92 5.58 -9.84 1.39
N SER A 93 5.33 -8.78 0.61
CA SER A 93 5.42 -7.40 1.13
C SER A 93 4.46 -7.14 2.28
N MET A 94 3.20 -7.50 2.08
CA MET A 94 2.13 -7.18 3.02
C MET A 94 2.09 -8.09 4.24
N THR A 95 2.61 -9.31 4.14
CA THR A 95 2.85 -10.16 5.31
C THR A 95 3.96 -9.57 6.18
N LEU A 96 5.10 -9.19 5.58
CA LEU A 96 6.19 -8.50 6.30
C LEU A 96 5.69 -7.23 6.99
N TYR A 97 4.89 -6.45 6.28
CA TYR A 97 4.28 -5.23 6.81
C TYR A 97 3.33 -5.51 7.98
N GLN A 98 2.50 -6.55 7.88
CA GLN A 98 1.56 -6.91 8.95
C GLN A 98 2.29 -7.40 10.21
N LEU A 99 3.37 -8.18 10.05
CA LEU A 99 4.24 -8.58 11.14
C LEU A 99 4.95 -7.37 11.77
N ALA A 100 5.42 -6.43 10.95
CA ALA A 100 6.05 -5.20 11.42
C ALA A 100 5.12 -4.35 12.30
N ILE A 101 3.84 -4.22 11.93
CA ILE A 101 2.83 -3.50 12.73
C ILE A 101 2.66 -4.14 14.11
N GLN A 102 2.70 -5.48 14.21
CA GLN A 102 2.57 -6.13 15.51
C GLN A 102 3.76 -5.81 16.43
N LEU A 103 4.97 -5.77 15.88
CA LEU A 103 6.22 -5.60 16.63
C LEU A 103 6.64 -4.15 16.86
N SER A 104 6.00 -3.17 16.22
CA SER A 104 6.42 -1.76 16.28
C SER A 104 5.25 -0.79 16.30
N LEU A 105 5.56 0.50 16.49
CA LEU A 105 4.56 1.56 16.49
C LEU A 105 3.92 1.73 15.10
N PRO A 106 2.57 1.79 15.01
CA PRO A 106 1.85 1.97 13.74
C PRO A 106 2.34 3.19 12.95
N ALA A 107 2.54 4.33 13.62
CA ALA A 107 3.05 5.55 13.02
C ALA A 107 4.43 5.36 12.34
N THR A 108 5.36 4.66 13.00
CA THR A 108 6.69 4.37 12.44
C THR A 108 6.56 3.52 11.19
N ILE A 109 5.79 2.42 11.25
CA ILE A 109 5.61 1.51 10.11
C ILE A 109 4.90 2.20 8.94
N ALA A 110 3.95 3.10 9.20
CA ALA A 110 3.30 3.91 8.18
C ALA A 110 4.29 4.77 7.38
N ILE A 111 5.24 5.39 8.07
CA ILE A 111 6.27 6.22 7.44
C ILE A 111 7.28 5.36 6.67
N LEU A 112 7.70 4.22 7.22
CA LEU A 112 8.57 3.26 6.51
C LEU A 112 7.95 2.81 5.19
N LEU A 113 6.66 2.45 5.20
CA LEU A 113 5.96 2.04 3.98
C LEU A 113 5.85 3.19 2.98
N SER A 114 5.65 4.42 3.45
CA SER A 114 5.53 5.61 2.59
C SER A 114 6.84 5.97 1.86
N ALA A 115 7.98 5.37 2.24
CA ALA A 115 9.23 5.48 1.50
C ALA A 115 9.32 4.54 0.27
N ASN A 116 8.29 3.75 0.00
CA ASN A 116 8.25 2.87 -1.16
C ASN A 116 8.54 3.56 -2.51
N PRO A 117 8.21 4.85 -2.77
CA PRO A 117 8.55 5.47 -4.05
C PRO A 117 10.05 5.74 -4.15
N ALA A 118 10.73 6.03 -3.03
CA ALA A 118 12.17 6.22 -3.01
C ALA A 118 12.91 4.91 -3.33
N PHE A 119 12.49 3.80 -2.71
CA PHE A 119 13.01 2.47 -3.08
C PHE A 119 12.66 2.11 -4.53
N GLY A 120 11.46 2.45 -5.01
CA GLY A 120 11.06 2.25 -6.40
C GLY A 120 11.96 2.96 -7.40
N MET A 121 12.33 4.22 -7.12
CA MET A 121 13.28 4.96 -7.96
C MET A 121 14.67 4.32 -7.97
N LEU A 122 15.18 3.89 -6.82
CA LEU A 122 16.48 3.22 -6.74
C LEU A 122 16.48 1.89 -7.50
N ILE A 123 15.43 1.08 -7.34
CA ILE A 123 15.31 -0.20 -8.04
C ILE A 123 15.12 0.03 -9.54
N GLY A 124 14.36 1.04 -9.96
CA GLY A 124 14.22 1.43 -11.36
C GLY A 124 15.55 1.86 -12.00
N LEU A 125 16.36 2.63 -11.27
CA LEU A 125 17.72 3.00 -11.69
C LEU A 125 18.60 1.77 -11.90
N VAL A 126 18.60 0.81 -10.97
CA VAL A 126 19.51 -0.34 -11.01
C VAL A 126 19.03 -1.43 -11.98
N LEU A 127 17.77 -1.86 -11.87
CA LEU A 127 17.23 -3.00 -12.64
C LEU A 127 16.75 -2.60 -14.03
N LEU A 128 16.15 -1.42 -14.17
CA LEU A 128 15.57 -0.94 -15.43
C LEU A 128 16.45 0.07 -16.15
N LYS A 129 17.57 0.48 -15.54
CA LYS A 129 18.50 1.49 -16.07
C LYS A 129 17.79 2.82 -16.36
N GLU A 130 16.76 3.15 -15.58
CA GLU A 130 16.04 4.41 -15.69
C GLU A 130 16.93 5.58 -15.27
N LYS A 131 16.82 6.71 -15.97
CA LYS A 131 17.56 7.92 -15.60
C LYS A 131 16.85 8.63 -14.46
N MET A 132 17.58 8.97 -13.40
CA MET A 132 17.07 9.83 -12.32
C MET A 132 17.38 11.29 -12.61
N SER A 133 16.37 12.14 -12.52
CA SER A 133 16.54 13.59 -12.55
C SER A 133 17.21 14.08 -11.25
N ARG A 134 17.82 15.27 -11.29
CA ARG A 134 18.42 15.88 -10.08
C ARG A 134 17.41 16.04 -8.95
N THR A 135 16.15 16.38 -9.27
CA THR A 135 15.07 16.51 -8.28
C THR A 135 14.70 15.16 -7.67
N ASN A 136 14.63 14.09 -8.48
CA ASN A 136 14.35 12.75 -7.98
C ASN A 136 15.49 12.22 -7.10
N THR A 137 16.74 12.48 -7.48
CA THR A 137 17.90 12.15 -6.65
C THR A 137 17.85 12.87 -5.30
N LEU A 138 17.59 14.19 -5.29
CA LEU A 138 17.48 14.94 -4.05
C LEU A 138 16.32 14.46 -3.18
N ALA A 139 15.17 14.15 -3.77
CA ALA A 139 14.02 13.62 -3.05
C ALA A 139 14.29 12.25 -2.41
N VAL A 140 15.01 11.35 -3.09
CA VAL A 140 15.45 10.07 -2.54
C VAL A 140 16.38 10.29 -1.34
N ILE A 141 17.39 11.17 -1.48
CA ILE A 141 18.32 11.48 -0.39
C ILE A 141 17.58 12.01 0.84
N LEU A 142 16.65 12.97 0.64
CA LEU A 142 15.84 13.53 1.72
C LEU A 142 14.96 12.46 2.36
N THR A 143 14.31 11.60 1.56
CA THR A 143 13.46 10.52 2.09
C THR A 143 14.28 9.56 2.96
N LEU A 144 15.44 9.12 2.49
CA LEU A 144 16.32 8.23 3.24
C LEU A 144 16.88 8.89 4.51
N ALA A 145 17.26 10.17 4.44
CA ALA A 145 17.70 10.93 5.61
C ALA A 145 16.59 11.06 6.65
N GLY A 146 15.37 11.38 6.23
CA GLY A 146 14.20 11.44 7.10
C GLY A 146 13.89 10.09 7.76
N LEU A 147 14.00 8.99 7.01
CA LEU A 147 13.88 7.64 7.57
C LEU A 147 14.93 7.36 8.65
N LEU A 148 16.20 7.72 8.42
CA LEU A 148 17.28 7.51 9.39
C LEU A 148 17.03 8.28 10.70
N VAL A 149 16.49 9.50 10.61
CA VAL A 149 16.11 10.30 11.78
C VAL A 149 14.99 9.62 12.57
N ILE A 150 13.96 9.11 11.89
CA ILE A 150 12.80 8.46 12.52
C ILE A 150 13.21 7.13 13.18
N ILE A 151 13.95 6.31 12.44
CA ILE A 151 14.41 5.00 12.91
C ILE A 151 15.36 5.17 14.10
N ASN A 152 16.20 6.20 14.07
CA ASN A 152 17.26 6.44 15.04
C ASN A 152 18.06 5.16 15.37
N PRO A 153 18.97 4.72 14.48
CA PRO A 153 19.66 3.43 14.60
C PRO A 153 20.49 3.28 15.89
N PHE A 154 20.81 4.39 16.57
CA PHE A 154 21.54 4.39 17.83
C PHE A 154 20.65 4.12 19.05
N ASN A 155 19.32 4.13 18.90
CA ASN A 155 18.37 3.89 19.98
C ASN A 155 17.13 3.11 19.49
N LEU A 156 17.37 1.92 18.94
CA LEU A 156 16.31 1.05 18.41
C LEU A 156 15.54 0.36 19.53
N THR A 157 14.23 0.57 19.60
CA THR A 157 13.34 -0.12 20.55
C THR A 157 12.93 -1.51 20.08
N ASN A 158 12.62 -1.67 18.78
CA ASN A 158 12.21 -2.95 18.19
C ASN A 158 12.87 -3.17 16.81
N PRO A 159 14.15 -3.60 16.77
CA PRO A 159 14.90 -3.76 15.52
C PRO A 159 14.24 -4.70 14.50
N LEU A 160 13.61 -5.78 14.96
CA LEU A 160 12.94 -6.74 14.09
C LEU A 160 11.74 -6.10 13.38
N GLY A 161 10.87 -5.40 14.09
CA GLY A 161 9.71 -4.72 13.50
C GLY A 161 10.11 -3.64 12.48
N ILE A 162 11.17 -2.86 12.79
CA ILE A 162 11.72 -1.88 11.86
C ILE A 162 12.30 -2.56 10.61
N THR A 163 13.04 -3.66 10.78
CA THR A 163 13.63 -4.42 9.66
C THR A 163 12.54 -4.98 8.75
N LEU A 164 11.50 -5.60 9.33
CA LEU A 164 10.35 -6.11 8.58
C LEU A 164 9.61 -4.97 7.86
N GLY A 165 9.46 -3.81 8.51
CA GLY A 165 8.87 -2.61 7.91
C GLY A 165 9.66 -2.10 6.71
N LEU A 166 10.98 -2.00 6.81
CA LEU A 166 11.86 -1.62 5.70
C LEU A 166 11.81 -2.64 4.55
N LEU A 167 11.93 -3.93 4.87
CA LEU A 167 11.81 -5.00 3.88
C LEU A 167 10.46 -4.97 3.19
N SER A 168 9.38 -4.69 3.92
CA SER A 168 8.04 -4.54 3.33
C SER A 168 7.98 -3.37 2.35
N SER A 169 8.61 -2.23 2.66
CA SER A 169 8.65 -1.06 1.78
C SER A 169 9.44 -1.32 0.49
N ILE A 170 10.60 -2.00 0.62
CA ILE A 170 11.43 -2.42 -0.52
C ILE A 170 10.69 -3.42 -1.41
N THR A 171 10.12 -4.46 -0.82
CA THR A 171 9.39 -5.50 -1.56
C THR A 171 8.10 -4.93 -2.18
N PHE A 172 7.46 -3.96 -1.54
CA PHE A 172 6.30 -3.27 -2.10
C PHE A 172 6.70 -2.37 -3.29
N ALA A 173 7.90 -1.78 -3.27
CA ALA A 173 8.46 -1.09 -4.41
C ALA A 173 8.74 -2.04 -5.59
N ILE A 174 9.25 -3.26 -5.32
CA ILE A 174 9.39 -4.31 -6.33
C ILE A 174 8.02 -4.67 -6.92
N TYR A 175 7.00 -4.87 -6.08
CA TYR A 175 5.62 -5.09 -6.53
C TYR A 175 5.14 -3.97 -7.47
N GLY A 176 5.38 -2.71 -7.12
CA GLY A 176 5.02 -1.56 -7.95
C GLY A 176 5.66 -1.63 -9.34
N ILE A 177 6.95 -1.97 -9.42
CA ILE A 177 7.68 -2.13 -10.68
C ILE A 177 7.15 -3.32 -11.48
N LEU A 178 6.99 -4.49 -10.87
CA LEU A 178 6.46 -5.70 -11.52
C LEU A 178 5.05 -5.46 -12.07
N THR A 179 4.22 -4.75 -11.31
CA THR A 179 2.87 -4.35 -11.71
C THR A 179 2.90 -3.40 -12.88
N ARG A 180 3.75 -2.37 -12.85
CA ARG A 180 3.91 -1.41 -13.96
C ARG A 180 4.37 -2.10 -15.25
N LEU A 181 5.37 -2.98 -15.16
CA LEU A 181 5.88 -3.72 -16.31
C LEU A 181 4.82 -4.68 -16.88
N SER A 182 4.15 -5.43 -16.02
CA SER A 182 3.07 -6.34 -16.43
C SER A 182 1.89 -5.58 -17.04
N SER A 183 1.49 -4.46 -16.42
CA SER A 183 0.45 -3.56 -16.91
C SER A 183 0.76 -3.07 -18.32
N ASN A 184 1.96 -2.54 -18.56
CA ASN A 184 2.38 -2.05 -19.87
C ASN A 184 2.46 -3.18 -20.91
N LYS A 185 2.97 -4.35 -20.53
CA LYS A 185 3.20 -5.48 -21.44
C LYS A 185 1.90 -6.21 -21.82
N LEU A 186 0.90 -6.23 -20.93
CA LEU A 186 -0.38 -6.92 -21.12
C LEU A 186 -1.54 -5.96 -21.45
N GLY A 187 -1.31 -4.65 -21.26
CA GLY A 187 -2.29 -3.60 -21.49
C GLY A 187 -3.41 -3.55 -20.46
N PHE A 188 -3.21 -4.08 -19.24
CA PHE A 188 -4.22 -3.99 -18.16
C PHE A 188 -4.07 -2.70 -17.39
N GLY A 189 -5.19 -2.07 -17.01
CA GLY A 189 -5.16 -0.89 -16.12
C GLY A 189 -4.74 -1.25 -14.69
N GLY A 190 -4.31 -0.26 -13.92
CA GLY A 190 -3.83 -0.44 -12.54
C GLY A 190 -4.85 -1.14 -11.63
N MET A 191 -6.13 -0.74 -11.71
CA MET A 191 -7.21 -1.39 -10.94
C MET A 191 -7.35 -2.88 -11.25
N THR A 192 -7.27 -3.27 -12.52
CA THR A 192 -7.34 -4.68 -12.95
C THR A 192 -6.14 -5.46 -12.43
N MET A 193 -4.94 -4.91 -12.57
CA MET A 193 -3.73 -5.53 -12.04
C MET A 193 -3.85 -5.74 -10.53
N THR A 194 -4.16 -4.70 -9.76
CA THR A 194 -4.28 -4.78 -8.31
C THR A 194 -5.37 -5.75 -7.86
N CYS A 195 -6.55 -5.73 -8.50
CA CYS A 195 -7.64 -6.66 -8.19
C CYS A 195 -7.18 -8.13 -8.30
N PHE A 196 -6.55 -8.50 -9.43
CA PHE A 196 -6.10 -9.87 -9.61
C PHE A 196 -4.85 -10.21 -8.81
N SER A 197 -3.94 -9.25 -8.55
CA SER A 197 -2.83 -9.46 -7.61
C SER A 197 -3.34 -9.75 -6.19
N PHE A 198 -4.38 -9.05 -5.74
CA PHE A 198 -4.96 -9.29 -4.41
C PHE A 198 -5.59 -10.68 -4.31
N ILE A 199 -6.38 -11.07 -5.31
CA ILE A 199 -7.02 -12.39 -5.34
C ILE A 199 -5.97 -13.50 -5.47
N ALA A 200 -5.03 -13.39 -6.42
CA ALA A 200 -3.98 -14.39 -6.61
C ALA A 200 -3.09 -14.51 -5.37
N GLY A 201 -2.66 -13.37 -4.81
CA GLY A 201 -1.86 -13.33 -3.60
C GLY A 201 -2.60 -13.86 -2.36
N ALA A 202 -3.92 -13.64 -2.24
CA ALA A 202 -4.72 -14.24 -1.18
C ALA A 202 -4.85 -15.76 -1.34
N ILE A 203 -4.95 -16.27 -2.58
CA ILE A 203 -4.94 -17.72 -2.87
C ILE A 203 -3.58 -18.32 -2.52
N GLU A 204 -2.48 -17.68 -2.93
CA GLU A 204 -1.12 -18.12 -2.61
C GLU A 204 -0.87 -18.13 -1.09
N LEU A 205 -1.36 -17.09 -0.39
CA LEU A 205 -1.28 -17.02 1.06
C LEU A 205 -2.15 -18.07 1.73
N ALA A 206 -3.33 -18.37 1.19
CA ALA A 206 -4.18 -19.46 1.66
C ALA A 206 -3.51 -20.83 1.49
N ILE A 207 -2.80 -21.06 0.38
CA ILE A 207 -2.01 -22.27 0.16
C ILE A 207 -0.89 -22.36 1.20
N PHE A 208 -0.15 -21.26 1.44
CA PHE A 208 0.86 -21.22 2.48
C PHE A 208 0.27 -21.55 3.86
N MET A 209 -0.84 -20.92 4.23
CA MET A 209 -1.55 -21.19 5.48
C MET A 209 -1.97 -22.65 5.57
N ALA A 210 -2.56 -23.24 4.52
CA ALA A 210 -2.96 -24.65 4.50
C ALA A 210 -1.76 -25.60 4.70
N ILE A 211 -0.61 -25.29 4.11
CA ILE A 211 0.63 -26.05 4.28
C ILE A 211 1.09 -26.03 5.75
N THR A 212 0.84 -24.95 6.49
CA THR A 212 1.20 -24.87 7.93
C THR A 212 0.42 -25.81 8.83
N HIS A 213 -0.70 -26.40 8.37
CA HIS A 213 -1.46 -27.43 9.10
C HIS A 213 -0.89 -28.85 8.91
N ILE A 214 0.08 -29.04 8.01
CA ILE A 214 0.73 -30.34 7.82
C ILE A 214 1.64 -30.61 9.03
N PRO A 215 1.51 -31.74 9.75
CA PRO A 215 2.23 -31.97 11.01
C PRO A 215 3.76 -31.85 10.94
N VAL A 216 4.37 -32.17 9.81
CA VAL A 216 5.82 -32.00 9.61
C VAL A 216 6.18 -30.51 9.49
N VAL A 217 5.34 -29.74 8.80
CA VAL A 217 5.55 -28.30 8.59
C VAL A 217 5.20 -27.50 9.83
N SER A 218 4.07 -27.79 10.49
CA SER A 218 3.71 -27.19 11.79
C SER A 218 4.85 -27.36 12.80
N ARG A 219 5.41 -28.57 12.91
CA ARG A 219 6.59 -28.82 13.76
C ARG A 219 7.82 -28.02 13.34
N ALA A 220 8.08 -27.88 12.04
CA ALA A 220 9.20 -27.05 11.56
C ALA A 220 9.04 -25.56 11.91
N PHE A 221 7.80 -25.06 12.00
CA PHE A 221 7.49 -23.69 12.39
C PHE A 221 7.18 -23.50 13.88
N SER A 222 7.24 -24.55 14.71
CA SER A 222 6.87 -24.50 16.13
C SER A 222 7.68 -23.49 16.98
N GLY A 223 8.89 -23.14 16.54
CA GLY A 223 9.71 -22.09 17.17
C GLY A 223 9.40 -20.67 16.72
N LEU A 224 8.50 -20.48 15.77
CA LEU A 224 8.09 -19.19 15.21
C LEU A 224 6.61 -18.93 15.53
N GLU A 225 6.37 -18.11 16.56
CA GLU A 225 5.01 -17.80 17.02
C GLU A 225 4.15 -17.25 15.88
N GLY A 226 2.97 -17.84 15.69
CA GLY A 226 2.03 -17.45 14.66
C GLY A 226 2.31 -17.99 13.25
N PHE A 227 3.30 -18.88 13.06
CA PHE A 227 3.59 -19.52 11.77
C PHE A 227 3.22 -21.01 11.70
N SER A 228 2.84 -21.63 12.82
CA SER A 228 2.27 -22.99 12.86
C SER A 228 0.74 -22.93 12.94
N ASP A 229 0.07 -23.84 12.23
CA ASP A 229 -1.39 -24.02 12.28
C ASP A 229 -2.18 -22.70 12.11
N ILE A 230 -1.78 -21.89 11.11
CA ILE A 230 -2.32 -20.54 10.94
C ILE A 230 -3.83 -20.60 10.64
N PRO A 231 -4.68 -19.98 11.46
CA PRO A 231 -6.12 -20.02 11.27
C PRO A 231 -6.57 -19.16 10.08
N PHE A 232 -7.64 -19.58 9.39
CA PHE A 232 -8.22 -18.80 8.29
C PHE A 232 -9.24 -17.75 8.77
N PHE A 233 -10.14 -18.14 9.69
CA PHE A 233 -11.28 -17.31 10.12
C PHE A 233 -11.55 -17.40 11.63
N GLN A 234 -10.56 -17.82 12.42
CA GLN A 234 -10.69 -17.90 13.87
C GLN A 234 -10.79 -16.51 14.51
N GLY A 235 -11.54 -16.39 15.60
CA GLY A 235 -11.66 -15.15 16.37
C GLY A 235 -12.61 -14.12 15.76
N ILE A 236 -13.28 -14.41 14.64
CA ILE A 236 -14.29 -13.51 14.06
C ILE A 236 -15.54 -13.54 14.93
N THR A 237 -15.93 -12.37 15.44
CA THR A 237 -17.10 -12.18 16.32
C THR A 237 -17.86 -10.92 15.93
N LEU A 238 -19.08 -10.74 16.45
CA LEU A 238 -19.87 -9.53 16.20
C LEU A 238 -19.18 -8.25 16.69
N SER A 239 -18.27 -8.33 17.67
CA SER A 239 -17.57 -7.15 18.20
C SER A 239 -16.44 -6.68 17.28
N ASN A 240 -15.84 -7.55 16.47
CA ASN A 240 -14.71 -7.21 15.59
C ASN A 240 -15.03 -7.28 14.10
N ILE A 241 -16.22 -7.76 13.71
CA ILE A 241 -16.62 -7.84 12.30
C ILE A 241 -16.64 -6.47 11.61
N LEU A 242 -17.00 -5.40 12.33
CA LEU A 242 -16.97 -4.04 11.77
C LEU A 242 -15.55 -3.57 11.51
N LEU A 243 -14.60 -3.90 12.39
CA LEU A 243 -13.19 -3.59 12.20
C LEU A 243 -12.60 -4.37 11.02
N LEU A 244 -12.94 -5.66 10.89
CA LEU A 244 -12.54 -6.48 9.74
C LEU A 244 -13.15 -5.96 8.44
N ALA A 245 -14.42 -5.59 8.44
CA ALA A 245 -15.11 -5.00 7.29
C ALA A 245 -14.46 -3.67 6.89
N TYR A 246 -14.11 -2.83 7.87
CA TYR A 246 -13.37 -1.58 7.64
C TYR A 246 -12.03 -1.84 6.96
N ILE A 247 -11.20 -2.73 7.51
CA ILE A 247 -9.86 -3.05 6.96
C ILE A 247 -9.97 -3.66 5.55
N SER A 248 -10.92 -4.57 5.35
CA SER A 248 -11.03 -5.35 4.12
C SER A 248 -11.72 -4.57 2.99
N PHE A 249 -12.92 -4.06 3.26
CA PHE A 249 -13.71 -3.41 2.23
C PHE A 249 -13.36 -1.94 2.08
N LEU A 250 -13.23 -1.19 3.17
CA LEU A 250 -12.99 0.25 3.06
C LEU A 250 -11.53 0.54 2.77
N VAL A 251 -10.60 0.09 3.60
CA VAL A 251 -9.18 0.40 3.41
C VAL A 251 -8.61 -0.32 2.18
N THR A 252 -8.74 -1.65 2.12
CA THR A 252 -8.11 -2.45 1.05
C THR A 252 -8.88 -2.39 -0.27
N GLY A 253 -10.22 -2.43 -0.23
CA GLY A 253 -11.05 -2.34 -1.43
C GLY A 253 -11.24 -0.91 -1.93
N VAL A 254 -12.05 -0.12 -1.21
CA VAL A 254 -12.44 1.25 -1.60
C VAL A 254 -11.22 2.18 -1.69
N GLY A 255 -10.27 2.11 -0.75
CA GLY A 255 -9.07 2.94 -0.75
C GLY A 255 -8.29 2.83 -2.07
N PHE A 256 -7.98 1.60 -2.50
CA PHE A 256 -7.32 1.33 -3.78
C PHE A 256 -8.22 1.64 -4.99
N GLY A 257 -9.51 1.35 -4.90
CA GLY A 257 -10.47 1.68 -5.96
C GLY A 257 -10.51 3.18 -6.27
N LEU A 258 -10.67 4.00 -5.22
CA LEU A 258 -10.68 5.46 -5.33
C LEU A 258 -9.33 6.00 -5.80
N TYR A 259 -8.21 5.45 -5.31
CA TYR A 259 -6.88 5.82 -5.78
C TYR A 259 -6.74 5.68 -7.30
N PHE A 260 -7.17 4.55 -7.88
CA PHE A 260 -7.11 4.36 -9.33
C PHE A 260 -8.12 5.21 -10.11
N VAL A 261 -9.28 5.53 -9.51
CA VAL A 261 -10.21 6.49 -10.10
C VAL A 261 -9.58 7.89 -10.15
N VAL A 262 -9.00 8.37 -9.06
CA VAL A 262 -8.28 9.66 -9.01
C VAL A 262 -7.14 9.69 -10.02
N MET A 263 -6.36 8.61 -10.10
CA MET A 263 -5.27 8.51 -11.09
C MET A 263 -5.79 8.60 -12.52
N GLY A 264 -6.93 7.96 -12.83
CA GLY A 264 -7.53 7.99 -14.16
C GLY A 264 -8.18 9.34 -14.52
N GLU A 265 -8.79 10.02 -13.54
CA GLU A 265 -9.49 11.30 -13.76
C GLU A 265 -8.57 12.52 -13.71
N ALA A 266 -7.59 12.51 -12.82
CA ALA A 266 -6.80 13.67 -12.44
C ALA A 266 -5.28 13.46 -12.59
N GLY A 267 -4.87 12.27 -12.99
CA GLY A 267 -3.48 11.93 -13.26
C GLY A 267 -2.70 11.49 -12.02
N VAL A 268 -1.51 10.95 -12.29
CA VAL A 268 -0.59 10.45 -11.26
C VAL A 268 -0.22 11.51 -10.22
N PRO A 269 0.11 12.78 -10.56
CA PRO A 269 0.54 13.75 -9.56
C PRO A 269 -0.52 14.03 -8.48
N ILE A 270 -1.80 14.09 -8.86
CA ILE A 270 -2.90 14.31 -7.91
C ILE A 270 -3.15 13.06 -7.07
N ALA A 271 -3.09 11.86 -7.67
CA ALA A 271 -3.21 10.61 -6.93
C ALA A 271 -2.06 10.41 -5.92
N SER A 272 -0.84 10.86 -6.24
CA SER A 272 0.33 10.77 -5.35
C SER A 272 0.19 11.61 -4.08
N LEU A 273 -0.64 12.68 -4.09
CA LEU A 273 -0.94 13.47 -2.88
C LEU A 273 -1.50 12.60 -1.75
N ILE A 274 -2.22 11.53 -2.10
CA ILE A 274 -2.77 10.59 -1.12
C ILE A 274 -1.66 9.99 -0.25
N PHE A 275 -0.56 9.57 -0.87
CA PHE A 275 0.59 9.01 -0.19
C PHE A 275 1.53 10.05 0.42
N PHE A 276 1.49 11.32 -0.04
CA PHE A 276 2.27 12.39 0.58
C PHE A 276 1.65 12.93 1.86
N ILE A 277 0.32 12.92 1.97
CA ILE A 277 -0.37 13.35 3.20
C ILE A 277 -0.26 12.26 4.28
N LYS A 278 -0.23 10.98 3.87
CA LYS A 278 -0.20 9.83 4.77
C LYS A 278 0.89 9.89 5.86
N PRO A 279 2.18 10.16 5.57
CA PRO A 279 3.24 10.28 6.58
C PRO A 279 2.96 11.29 7.69
N ALA A 280 2.20 12.35 7.40
CA ALA A 280 1.84 13.36 8.39
C ALA A 280 0.55 12.99 9.14
N LEU A 281 -0.44 12.43 8.44
CA LEU A 281 -1.75 12.12 9.02
C LEU A 281 -1.73 10.85 9.88
N ALA A 282 -0.99 9.81 9.50
CA ALA A 282 -0.96 8.55 10.25
C ALA A 282 -0.44 8.70 11.69
N PRO A 283 0.65 9.45 11.98
CA PRO A 283 1.08 9.72 13.35
C PRO A 283 0.06 10.49 14.18
N ILE A 284 -0.65 11.46 13.58
CA ILE A 284 -1.72 12.21 14.25
C ILE A 284 -2.86 11.26 14.63
N LEU A 285 -3.28 10.37 13.72
CA LEU A 285 -4.29 9.37 14.01
C LEU A 285 -3.83 8.35 15.06
N SER A 286 -2.56 7.93 15.04
CA SER A 286 -1.96 7.07 16.07
C SER A 286 -2.02 7.72 17.44
N LEU A 287 -1.66 9.01 17.55
CA LEU A 287 -1.76 9.76 18.80
C LEU A 287 -3.21 9.86 19.29
N LEU A 288 -4.15 10.22 18.41
CA LEU A 288 -5.55 10.45 18.80
C LEU A 288 -6.30 9.16 19.19
N ILE A 289 -5.99 8.03 18.53
CA ILE A 289 -6.75 6.78 18.69
C ILE A 289 -6.04 5.82 19.65
N LEU A 290 -4.72 5.70 19.56
CA LEU A 290 -3.92 4.76 20.36
C LEU A 290 -3.20 5.44 21.53
N GLY A 291 -3.10 6.77 21.54
CA GLY A 291 -2.34 7.51 22.55
C GLY A 291 -0.83 7.44 22.34
N ASP A 292 -0.36 7.00 21.15
CA ASP A 292 1.07 6.87 20.87
C ASP A 292 1.75 8.25 20.87
N PRO A 293 2.82 8.46 21.67
CA PRO A 293 3.51 9.74 21.69
C PRO A 293 4.20 10.03 20.37
N ILE A 294 4.05 11.26 19.87
CA ILE A 294 4.79 11.73 18.69
C ILE A 294 6.13 12.28 19.17
N HIS A 295 7.18 11.50 18.97
CA HIS A 295 8.54 11.90 19.33
C HIS A 295 9.09 12.98 18.39
N LEU A 296 10.03 13.80 18.89
CA LEU A 296 10.61 14.90 18.13
C LEU A 296 11.32 14.43 16.85
N ASN A 297 12.00 13.28 16.90
CA ASN A 297 12.63 12.68 15.73
C ASN A 297 11.59 12.27 14.66
N THR A 298 10.40 11.81 15.07
CA THR A 298 9.28 11.54 14.16
C THR A 298 8.86 12.82 13.43
N ILE A 299 8.70 13.93 14.15
CA ILE A 299 8.32 15.23 13.57
C ILE A 299 9.37 15.72 12.57
N VAL A 300 10.64 15.75 12.99
CA VAL A 300 11.76 16.20 12.14
C VAL A 300 11.88 15.34 10.89
N GLY A 301 11.79 14.02 11.02
CA GLY A 301 11.84 13.12 9.88
C GLY A 301 10.69 13.29 8.90
N ILE A 302 9.45 13.50 9.39
CA ILE A 302 8.29 13.79 8.54
C ILE A 302 8.53 15.07 7.74
N ILE A 303 9.02 16.14 8.38
CA ILE A 303 9.31 17.40 7.69
C ILE A 303 10.31 17.17 6.55
N ILE A 304 11.39 16.43 6.80
CA ILE A 304 12.40 16.11 5.77
C ILE A 304 11.78 15.32 4.60
N ILE A 305 10.97 14.30 4.90
CA ILE A 305 10.30 13.46 3.87
C ILE A 305 9.31 14.30 3.04
N LEU A 306 8.56 15.19 3.68
CA LEU A 306 7.62 16.10 2.99
C LEU A 306 8.36 17.07 2.07
N ILE A 307 9.50 17.62 2.50
CA ILE A 307 10.35 18.46 1.64
C ILE A 307 10.79 17.66 0.41
N GLY A 308 11.26 16.42 0.59
CA GLY A 308 11.62 15.54 -0.52
C GLY A 308 10.47 15.30 -1.50
N SER A 309 9.26 15.05 -0.97
CA SER A 309 8.05 14.85 -1.75
C SER A 309 7.67 16.07 -2.58
N VAL A 310 7.78 17.27 -2.00
CA VAL A 310 7.54 18.54 -2.69
C VAL A 310 8.58 18.76 -3.81
N VAL A 311 9.86 18.46 -3.55
CA VAL A 311 10.93 18.55 -4.56
C VAL A 311 10.61 17.67 -5.78
N THR A 312 10.13 16.44 -5.57
CA THR A 312 9.70 15.56 -6.67
C THR A 312 8.54 16.18 -7.46
N LEU A 313 7.48 16.62 -6.79
CA LEU A 313 6.32 17.22 -7.44
C LEU A 313 6.67 18.45 -8.28
N VAL A 314 7.52 19.32 -7.74
CA VAL A 314 7.99 20.51 -8.46
C VAL A 314 8.84 20.10 -9.66
N GLY A 315 9.73 19.12 -9.50
CA GLY A 315 10.54 18.59 -10.60
C GLY A 315 9.72 18.02 -11.75
N GLU A 316 8.69 17.22 -11.45
CA GLU A 316 7.76 16.69 -12.46
C GLU A 316 7.01 17.81 -13.19
N LYS A 317 6.54 18.82 -12.45
CA LYS A 317 5.82 19.96 -13.03
C LYS A 317 6.72 20.79 -13.95
N ILE A 318 8.00 20.96 -13.61
CA ILE A 318 8.98 21.64 -14.46
C ILE A 318 9.23 20.81 -15.73
N ALA A 319 9.49 19.49 -15.59
CA ALA A 319 9.73 18.61 -16.73
C ALA A 319 8.55 18.61 -17.72
N MET A 320 7.31 18.54 -17.24
CA MET A 320 6.12 18.61 -18.08
C MET A 320 5.95 19.96 -18.81
N ARG A 321 6.42 21.06 -18.23
CA ARG A 321 6.40 22.37 -18.88
C ARG A 321 7.46 22.49 -19.97
N MET A 322 8.61 21.84 -19.79
CA MET A 322 9.70 21.83 -20.76
C MET A 322 9.46 20.86 -21.93
N SER A 323 8.56 19.89 -21.79
CA SER A 323 8.19 18.93 -22.84
C SER A 323 7.01 19.38 -23.72
N LYS A 324 6.44 20.56 -23.45
CA LYS A 324 5.40 21.20 -24.28
C LYS A 324 6.02 22.31 -25.11
#